data_AF-A0A3M7R2Q9-F1
#
_entry.id   AF-A0A3M7R2Q9-F1
#
_cell.length_a   1.000
_cell.length_b   1.000
_cell.length_c   1.000
_cell.angle_alpha   90.00
_cell.angle_beta   90.00
_cell.angle_gamma   90.00
#
_symmetry.space_group_name_H-M   'P 1'
#
loop_
_entity.id
_entity.type
_entity.pdbx_description
1 polymer ?
#
loop_
_entity_poly.entity_id
_entity_poly.type
_entity_poly.pdbx_seq_one_letter_code
_entity_poly.pdbx_strand_id
1 'polypeptide(L)'
;KLRNEDLNIIAANPHTHLSGLEVSTKIIRDGQDIGYLFRNKYYDFNYQNTYLLNPPVQITKKDELITECIYQTSKRTNFTFGGLGTRQEMCYHFLTYYPRQSTFKRCLSVPSGESYFNLMQELNKTENLNLPAFDSNSFFSTLVKMYQLLENKPISTSLRETYKNFYKSTRVSQACDDFSQEQHDPINISNAYVEPDPCKETSQNDSKISTVVNYIISFFKSIFKFFGGLF
;
A
#
# COMPACT_ATOMS: atom_id res chain seq x y z
N LYS A 1 -3.35 12.51 20.92
CA LYS A 1 -2.16 12.12 21.72
C LYS A 1 -2.60 11.20 22.86
N LEU A 2 -1.86 10.11 23.14
CA LEU A 2 -2.20 9.18 24.23
C LEU A 2 -2.15 9.90 25.59
N ARG A 3 -3.07 9.58 26.51
CA ARG A 3 -2.93 9.95 27.93
C ARG A 3 -1.76 9.18 28.54
N ASN A 4 -1.25 9.55 29.72
CA ASN A 4 0.00 9.03 30.33
C ASN A 4 0.00 7.51 30.67
N GLU A 5 -0.68 6.69 29.89
CA GLU A 5 -0.87 5.26 30.07
C GLU A 5 -0.60 4.56 28.74
N ASP A 6 0.07 3.42 28.81
CA ASP A 6 0.29 2.56 27.65
C ASP A 6 -1.02 1.89 27.22
N LEU A 7 -1.13 1.61 25.92
CA LEU A 7 -2.26 0.87 25.36
C LEU A 7 -1.91 -0.61 25.26
N ASN A 8 -2.89 -1.46 25.51
CA ASN A 8 -2.81 -2.89 25.27
C ASN A 8 -3.76 -3.22 24.11
N ILE A 9 -3.19 -3.55 22.97
CA ILE A 9 -3.93 -3.96 21.78
C ILE A 9 -4.29 -5.43 21.94
N ILE A 10 -5.58 -5.73 21.93
CA ILE A 10 -6.12 -7.08 22.14
C ILE A 10 -6.70 -7.70 20.88
N ALA A 11 -7.01 -6.88 19.87
CA ALA A 11 -7.50 -7.39 18.59
C ALA A 11 -7.13 -6.48 17.43
N ALA A 12 -7.02 -7.10 16.27
CA ALA A 12 -6.57 -6.52 15.01
C ALA A 12 -7.57 -6.90 13.89
N ASN A 13 -8.07 -5.93 13.15
CA ASN A 13 -8.92 -6.16 11.99
C ASN A 13 -8.38 -5.38 10.78
N PRO A 14 -7.58 -6.02 9.91
CA PRO A 14 -7.04 -5.38 8.72
C PRO A 14 -8.14 -5.18 7.67
N HIS A 15 -8.02 -4.12 6.88
CA HIS A 15 -8.98 -3.80 5.83
C HIS A 15 -8.31 -3.15 4.61
N THR A 16 -8.62 -3.70 3.44
CA THR A 16 -8.35 -3.17 2.10
C THR A 16 -9.55 -3.46 1.21
N HIS A 17 -9.55 -3.01 -0.06
CA HIS A 17 -10.53 -3.46 -1.05
C HIS A 17 -9.97 -4.65 -1.88
N LEU A 18 -10.44 -4.82 -3.11
CA LEU A 18 -10.31 -6.05 -3.91
C LEU A 18 -8.88 -6.38 -4.36
N SER A 19 -7.95 -5.43 -4.26
CA SER A 19 -6.58 -5.57 -4.76
C SER A 19 -5.58 -5.89 -3.65
N GLY A 20 -5.98 -5.85 -2.37
CA GLY A 20 -5.06 -6.13 -1.26
C GLY A 20 -4.67 -7.61 -1.16
N LEU A 21 -3.40 -7.86 -0.88
CA LEU A 21 -2.80 -9.19 -0.71
C LEU A 21 -2.21 -9.41 0.69
N GLU A 22 -1.65 -8.36 1.27
CA GLU A 22 -1.05 -8.40 2.59
C GLU A 22 -1.34 -7.10 3.33
N VAL A 23 -1.58 -7.22 4.63
CA VAL A 23 -1.68 -6.09 5.55
C VAL A 23 -0.82 -6.38 6.76
N SER A 24 0.02 -5.42 7.14
CA SER A 24 0.86 -5.53 8.32
C SER A 24 0.93 -4.21 9.08
N THR A 25 1.16 -4.28 10.39
CA THR A 25 1.50 -3.11 11.20
C THR A 25 2.72 -3.43 12.03
N LYS A 26 3.77 -2.64 11.84
CA LYS A 26 5.02 -2.69 12.62
C LYS A 26 5.00 -1.65 13.73
N ILE A 27 5.78 -1.94 14.77
CA ILE A 27 6.05 -1.02 15.87
C ILE A 27 7.47 -0.51 15.69
N ILE A 28 7.61 0.80 15.58
CA ILE A 28 8.90 1.48 15.60
C ILE A 28 9.04 2.17 16.95
N ARG A 29 10.14 1.92 17.66
CA ARG A 29 10.43 2.54 18.95
C ARG A 29 11.85 3.09 18.94
N ASP A 30 11.99 4.38 19.23
CA ASP A 30 13.28 5.08 19.23
C ASP A 30 14.09 4.85 17.93
N GLY A 31 13.40 4.85 16.77
CA GLY A 31 14.02 4.66 15.45
C GLY A 31 14.38 3.21 15.08
N GLN A 32 13.90 2.22 15.85
CA GLN A 32 14.13 0.79 15.62
C GLN A 32 12.83 0.05 15.35
N ASP A 33 12.81 -0.78 14.30
CA ASP A 33 11.80 -1.81 14.07
C ASP A 33 11.93 -2.88 15.16
N ILE A 34 10.95 -2.95 16.06
CA ILE A 34 10.91 -3.93 17.15
C ILE A 34 9.96 -5.11 16.83
N GLY A 35 9.40 -5.15 15.62
CA GLY A 35 8.58 -6.24 15.11
C GLY A 35 7.14 -5.87 14.77
N TYR A 36 6.37 -6.89 14.37
CA TYR A 36 4.98 -6.76 13.97
C TYR A 36 4.05 -6.73 15.19
N LEU A 37 3.20 -5.71 15.27
CA LEU A 37 1.96 -5.76 16.05
C LEU A 37 1.03 -6.82 15.45
N PHE A 38 0.92 -6.81 14.12
CA PHE A 38 0.09 -7.72 13.35
C PHE A 38 0.66 -7.90 11.96
N ARG A 39 0.49 -9.10 11.40
CA ARG A 39 0.82 -9.39 10.02
C ARG A 39 -0.09 -10.45 9.45
N ASN A 40 -0.70 -10.17 8.31
CA ASN A 40 -1.39 -11.16 7.50
C ASN A 40 -0.85 -11.12 6.06
N LYS A 41 0.04 -12.08 5.74
CA LYS A 41 0.64 -12.25 4.40
C LYS A 41 -0.33 -12.77 3.34
N TYR A 42 -1.45 -13.34 3.78
CA TYR A 42 -2.43 -14.00 2.91
C TYR A 42 -3.81 -13.36 3.13
N TYR A 43 -3.83 -12.03 3.15
CA TYR A 43 -5.07 -11.29 3.29
C TYR A 43 -5.96 -11.55 2.07
N ASP A 44 -7.24 -11.82 2.32
CA ASP A 44 -8.27 -11.92 1.29
C ASP A 44 -9.43 -11.01 1.69
N PHE A 45 -9.81 -10.12 0.77
CA PHE A 45 -10.93 -9.21 0.95
C PHE A 45 -12.24 -9.92 1.34
N ASN A 46 -12.44 -11.16 0.90
CA ASN A 46 -13.63 -11.94 1.22
C ASN A 46 -13.61 -12.53 2.64
N TYR A 47 -12.47 -12.46 3.34
CA TYR A 47 -12.25 -13.02 4.67
C TYR A 47 -11.75 -11.97 5.66
N GLN A 48 -12.57 -10.94 5.90
CA GLN A 48 -12.28 -9.86 6.84
C GLN A 48 -12.68 -10.23 8.27
N ASN A 49 -11.79 -10.90 8.99
CA ASN A 49 -11.98 -11.28 10.38
C ASN A 49 -11.29 -10.34 11.38
N THR A 50 -11.79 -10.33 12.60
CA THR A 50 -11.08 -9.76 13.76
C THR A 50 -10.20 -10.84 14.37
N TYR A 51 -8.89 -10.58 14.44
CA TYR A 51 -7.90 -11.47 15.02
C TYR A 51 -7.61 -11.06 16.46
N LEU A 52 -7.78 -11.98 17.41
CA LEU A 52 -7.38 -11.74 18.80
C LEU A 52 -5.86 -11.85 18.92
N LEU A 53 -5.26 -10.89 19.63
CA LEU A 53 -3.84 -10.86 19.92
C LEU A 53 -3.61 -11.45 21.32
N ASN A 54 -2.91 -12.59 21.36
CA ASN A 54 -2.55 -13.25 22.61
C ASN A 54 -1.06 -13.64 22.59
N PRO A 55 -0.22 -13.03 23.44
CA PRO A 55 -0.58 -12.00 24.42
C PRO A 55 -1.01 -10.67 23.78
N PRO A 56 -1.73 -9.79 24.51
CA PRO A 56 -1.96 -8.41 24.08
C PRO A 56 -0.63 -7.70 23.78
N VAL A 57 -0.63 -6.84 22.76
CA VAL A 57 0.55 -6.09 22.35
C VAL A 57 0.54 -4.71 23.01
N GLN A 58 1.55 -4.39 23.81
CA GLN A 58 1.64 -3.10 24.49
C GLN A 58 2.26 -2.03 23.59
N ILE A 59 1.57 -0.89 23.47
CA ILE A 59 1.99 0.29 22.73
C ILE A 59 2.20 1.46 23.70
N THR A 60 3.36 2.09 23.61
CA THR A 60 3.76 3.22 24.46
C THR A 60 3.70 4.55 23.71
N LYS A 61 3.89 5.66 24.42
CA LYS A 61 3.98 7.00 23.80
C LYS A 61 5.17 7.23 22.89
N LYS A 62 6.19 6.37 22.99
CA LYS A 62 7.41 6.45 22.16
C LYS A 62 7.28 5.66 20.87
N ASP A 63 6.15 4.96 20.70
CA ASP A 63 5.96 4.05 19.59
C ASP A 63 5.31 4.77 18.42
N GLU A 64 5.81 4.47 17.23
CA GLU A 64 5.21 4.83 15.96
C GLU A 64 4.70 3.54 15.31
N LEU A 65 3.46 3.59 14.81
CA LEU A 65 2.86 2.45 14.12
C LEU A 65 2.92 2.67 12.61
N ILE A 66 3.62 1.79 11.92
CA ILE A 66 3.67 1.80 10.45
C ILE A 66 2.77 0.69 9.94
N THR A 67 1.68 1.08 9.28
CA THR A 67 0.78 0.14 8.60
C THR A 67 1.11 0.11 7.12
N GLU A 68 1.35 -1.08 6.60
CA GLU A 68 1.69 -1.33 5.20
C GLU A 68 0.68 -2.29 4.59
N CYS A 69 0.23 -1.97 3.38
CA CYS A 69 -0.65 -2.81 2.58
C CYS A 69 0.01 -3.09 1.24
N ILE A 70 0.08 -4.36 0.86
CA ILE A 70 0.58 -4.80 -0.45
C ILE A 70 -0.61 -5.06 -1.36
N TYR A 71 -0.54 -4.57 -2.59
CA TYR A 71 -1.63 -4.68 -3.57
C TYR A 71 -1.18 -5.37 -4.87
N GLN A 72 -2.10 -6.12 -5.49
CA GLN A 72 -1.95 -6.67 -6.83
C GLN A 72 -2.93 -6.03 -7.81
N THR A 73 -2.39 -5.16 -8.66
CA THR A 73 -3.17 -4.43 -9.67
C THR A 73 -2.91 -4.94 -11.09
N SER A 74 -2.30 -6.12 -11.27
CA SER A 74 -2.00 -6.67 -12.61
C SER A 74 -3.23 -6.89 -13.50
N LYS A 75 -4.42 -7.02 -12.90
CA LYS A 75 -5.71 -7.14 -13.60
C LYS A 75 -6.41 -5.79 -13.83
N ARG A 76 -5.83 -4.67 -13.39
CA ARG A 76 -6.38 -3.32 -13.53
C ARG A 76 -5.67 -2.60 -14.68
N THR A 77 -6.43 -1.97 -15.57
CA THR A 77 -5.87 -1.17 -16.68
C THR A 77 -5.57 0.28 -16.28
N ASN A 78 -6.36 0.81 -15.35
CA ASN A 78 -6.33 2.20 -14.94
C ASN A 78 -5.74 2.35 -13.54
N PHE A 79 -5.25 3.55 -13.23
CA PHE A 79 -4.73 3.86 -11.91
C PHE A 79 -5.77 3.63 -10.82
N THR A 80 -5.33 3.09 -9.68
CA THR A 80 -6.20 2.78 -8.54
C THR A 80 -5.92 3.77 -7.42
N PHE A 81 -6.90 4.65 -7.17
CA PHE A 81 -6.82 5.64 -6.10
C PHE A 81 -7.34 5.11 -4.77
N GLY A 82 -6.97 5.79 -3.68
CA GLY A 82 -7.63 5.60 -2.39
C GLY A 82 -9.06 6.16 -2.42
N GLY A 83 -10.03 5.46 -1.83
CA GLY A 83 -11.42 5.94 -1.77
C GLY A 83 -12.45 4.88 -1.35
N LEU A 84 -13.73 5.24 -1.41
CA LEU A 84 -14.85 4.41 -0.93
C LEU A 84 -15.36 3.39 -1.97
N GLY A 85 -15.06 3.59 -3.25
CA GLY A 85 -15.55 2.74 -4.33
C GLY A 85 -14.82 1.41 -4.41
N THR A 86 -15.49 0.37 -4.95
CA THR A 86 -14.89 -0.97 -5.16
C THR A 86 -13.73 -0.99 -6.14
N ARG A 87 -13.66 0.01 -7.03
CA ARG A 87 -12.53 0.19 -7.95
C ARG A 87 -11.36 0.95 -7.32
N GLN A 88 -11.59 1.63 -6.19
CA GLN A 88 -10.59 2.31 -5.38
C GLN A 88 -10.06 1.37 -4.31
N GLU A 89 -9.07 1.80 -3.52
CA GLU A 89 -8.48 1.03 -2.43
C GLU A 89 -8.51 1.75 -1.07
N MET A 90 -8.28 0.98 -0.02
CA MET A 90 -8.08 1.45 1.34
C MET A 90 -6.91 0.71 1.97
N CYS A 91 -6.24 1.35 2.93
CA CYS A 91 -5.27 0.71 3.81
C CYS A 91 -5.61 1.07 5.24
N TYR A 92 -6.42 0.24 5.90
CA TYR A 92 -6.80 0.46 7.28
C TYR A 92 -6.46 -0.75 8.15
N HIS A 93 -6.24 -0.47 9.43
CA HIS A 93 -6.12 -1.48 10.44
C HIS A 93 -6.85 -1.05 11.69
N PHE A 94 -8.01 -1.66 11.92
CA PHE A 94 -8.85 -1.37 13.08
C PHE A 94 -8.32 -2.13 14.30
N LEU A 95 -7.82 -1.38 15.28
CA LEU A 95 -7.23 -1.93 16.49
C LEU A 95 -8.20 -1.80 17.66
N THR A 96 -8.44 -2.89 18.37
CA THR A 96 -9.19 -2.88 19.63
C THR A 96 -8.20 -2.89 20.79
N TYR A 97 -8.36 -1.97 21.73
CA TYR A 97 -7.39 -1.77 22.80
C TYR A 97 -8.04 -1.36 24.13
N TYR A 98 -7.26 -1.45 25.22
CA TYR A 98 -7.56 -0.87 26.53
C TYR A 98 -6.30 -0.24 27.16
N PRO A 99 -6.42 0.70 28.13
CA PRO A 99 -7.65 1.33 28.59
C PRO A 99 -8.22 2.31 27.57
N ARG A 100 -9.54 2.54 27.62
CA ARG A 100 -10.23 3.45 26.70
C ARG A 100 -9.64 4.86 26.81
N GLN A 101 -9.25 5.42 25.66
CA GLN A 101 -8.89 6.83 25.55
C GLN A 101 -10.10 7.64 25.08
N SER A 102 -10.49 8.68 25.82
CA SER A 102 -11.68 9.48 25.49
C SER A 102 -11.55 10.29 24.20
N THR A 103 -10.32 10.66 23.85
CA THR A 103 -9.98 11.52 22.70
C THR A 103 -9.15 10.80 21.64
N PHE A 104 -8.96 9.47 21.75
CA PHE A 104 -8.16 8.70 20.78
C PHE A 104 -9.00 7.61 20.08
N LYS A 105 -9.52 7.89 18.89
CA LYS A 105 -10.40 7.02 18.08
C LYS A 105 -9.80 6.65 16.74
N ARG A 106 -8.92 7.49 16.17
CA ARG A 106 -8.33 7.24 14.85
C ARG A 106 -6.94 7.85 14.78
N CYS A 107 -6.03 7.18 14.08
CA CYS A 107 -4.83 7.83 13.60
C CYS A 107 -4.59 7.50 12.12
N LEU A 108 -4.45 8.54 11.31
CA LEU A 108 -4.26 8.42 9.86
C LEU A 108 -3.12 9.34 9.44
N SER A 109 -2.37 8.92 8.42
CA SER A 109 -1.37 9.75 7.75
C SER A 109 -1.75 9.94 6.29
N VAL A 110 -1.51 11.14 5.77
CA VAL A 110 -1.66 11.48 4.36
C VAL A 110 -0.44 12.28 3.92
N PRO A 111 -0.06 12.26 2.62
CA PRO A 111 0.95 13.16 2.13
C PRO A 111 0.63 14.62 2.47
N SER A 112 1.65 15.41 2.83
CA SER A 112 1.49 16.83 3.12
C SER A 112 0.99 17.60 1.90
N GLY A 113 0.36 18.76 2.12
CA GLY A 113 -0.10 19.62 1.03
C GLY A 113 1.02 20.01 0.06
N GLU A 114 2.23 20.28 0.60
CA GLU A 114 3.42 20.56 -0.20
C GLU A 114 3.86 19.35 -1.04
N SER A 115 3.87 18.15 -0.45
CA SER A 115 4.21 16.92 -1.19
C SER A 115 3.21 16.71 -2.33
N TYR A 116 1.90 16.84 -2.06
CA TYR A 116 0.86 16.74 -3.10
C TYR A 116 1.03 17.79 -4.19
N PHE A 117 1.38 19.04 -3.83
CA PHE A 117 1.64 20.08 -4.81
C PHE A 117 2.79 19.72 -5.75
N ASN A 118 3.90 19.21 -5.20
CA ASN A 118 5.04 18.76 -6.01
C ASN A 118 4.65 17.58 -6.92
N LEU A 119 3.85 16.63 -6.42
CA LEU A 119 3.30 15.54 -7.22
C LEU A 119 2.44 16.06 -8.38
N MET A 120 1.55 17.02 -8.13
CA MET A 120 0.69 17.59 -9.18
C MET A 120 1.50 18.23 -10.30
N GLN A 121 2.54 18.99 -9.95
CA GLN A 121 3.42 19.61 -10.95
C GLN A 121 4.17 18.57 -11.79
N GLU A 122 4.67 17.52 -11.13
CA GLU A 122 5.41 16.45 -11.81
C GLU A 122 4.50 15.64 -12.73
N LEU A 123 3.30 15.29 -12.25
CA LEU A 123 2.29 14.61 -13.07
C LEU A 123 1.82 15.49 -14.23
N ASN A 124 1.65 16.80 -14.04
CA ASN A 124 1.26 17.69 -15.13
C ASN A 124 2.27 17.65 -16.28
N LYS A 125 3.58 17.61 -15.95
CA LYS A 125 4.67 17.52 -16.92
C LYS A 125 4.77 16.13 -17.55
N THR A 126 4.88 15.08 -16.72
CA THR A 126 5.16 13.70 -17.16
C THR A 126 3.96 13.08 -17.89
N GLU A 127 2.74 13.44 -17.50
CA GLU A 127 1.51 12.88 -18.05
C GLU A 127 0.76 13.85 -18.99
N ASN A 128 1.33 15.04 -19.27
CA ASN A 128 0.76 16.07 -20.13
C ASN A 128 -0.73 16.37 -19.82
N LEU A 129 -1.03 16.56 -18.53
CA LEU A 129 -2.41 16.66 -18.03
C LEU A 129 -3.08 18.01 -18.37
N ASN A 130 -2.32 19.02 -18.77
CA ASN A 130 -2.80 20.38 -19.03
C ASN A 130 -3.62 20.94 -17.85
N LEU A 131 -3.11 20.76 -16.63
CA LEU A 131 -3.70 21.33 -15.43
C LEU A 131 -3.60 22.86 -15.48
N PRO A 132 -4.63 23.58 -14.97
CA PRO A 132 -4.57 25.04 -14.89
C PRO A 132 -3.39 25.50 -14.04
N ALA A 133 -2.92 26.73 -14.32
CA ALA A 133 -1.90 27.36 -13.49
C ALA A 133 -2.37 27.40 -12.04
N PHE A 134 -1.46 27.07 -11.13
CA PHE A 134 -1.80 26.91 -9.72
C PHE A 134 -2.17 28.25 -9.08
N ASP A 135 -3.34 28.28 -8.46
CA ASP A 135 -3.79 29.31 -7.52
C ASP A 135 -4.15 28.63 -6.20
N SER A 136 -3.70 29.18 -5.06
CA SER A 136 -3.95 28.62 -3.72
C SER A 136 -5.45 28.51 -3.41
N ASN A 137 -6.26 29.44 -3.92
CA ASN A 137 -7.72 29.40 -3.80
C ASN A 137 -8.35 28.26 -4.62
N SER A 138 -7.61 27.71 -5.58
CA SER A 138 -8.02 26.65 -6.51
C SER A 138 -7.32 25.30 -6.26
N PHE A 139 -6.57 25.15 -5.15
CA PHE A 139 -5.83 23.91 -4.88
C PHE A 139 -6.74 22.68 -4.93
N PHE A 140 -7.87 22.72 -4.22
CA PHE A 140 -8.81 21.60 -4.20
C PHE A 140 -9.46 21.32 -5.55
N SER A 141 -9.84 22.35 -6.30
CA SER A 141 -10.44 22.15 -7.63
C SER A 141 -9.44 21.60 -8.64
N THR A 142 -8.19 22.07 -8.59
CA THR A 142 -7.07 21.55 -9.41
C THR A 142 -6.77 20.10 -9.06
N LEU A 143 -6.74 19.76 -7.76
CA LEU A 143 -6.55 18.40 -7.29
C LEU A 143 -7.68 17.49 -7.81
N VAL A 144 -8.94 17.88 -7.64
CA VAL A 144 -10.09 17.10 -8.15
C VAL A 144 -9.99 16.90 -9.66
N LYS A 145 -9.63 17.94 -10.43
CA LYS A 145 -9.45 17.83 -11.88
C LYS A 145 -8.33 16.85 -12.24
N MET A 146 -7.21 16.87 -11.52
CA MET A 146 -6.13 15.89 -11.71
C MET A 146 -6.63 14.46 -11.47
N TYR A 147 -7.34 14.22 -10.36
CA TYR A 147 -7.92 12.91 -10.05
C TYR A 147 -8.83 12.41 -11.18
N GLN A 148 -9.73 13.25 -11.68
CA GLN A 148 -10.64 12.91 -12.78
C GLN A 148 -9.91 12.54 -14.07
N LEU A 149 -8.84 13.27 -14.41
CA LEU A 149 -8.03 12.99 -15.60
C LEU A 149 -7.27 11.66 -15.48
N LEU A 150 -6.77 11.35 -14.28
CA LEU A 150 -5.99 10.15 -14.04
C LEU A 150 -6.84 8.89 -13.85
N GLU A 151 -8.06 9.00 -13.34
CA GLU A 151 -8.95 7.86 -13.09
C GLU A 151 -9.23 7.03 -14.35
N ASN A 152 -9.30 7.68 -15.50
CA ASN A 152 -9.51 7.03 -16.79
C ASN A 152 -8.22 6.84 -17.60
N LYS A 153 -7.07 7.24 -17.06
CA LYS A 153 -5.79 7.13 -17.76
C LYS A 153 -5.22 5.71 -17.62
N PRO A 154 -4.86 5.04 -18.72
CA PRO A 154 -4.13 3.78 -18.66
C PRO A 154 -2.81 3.96 -17.92
N ILE A 155 -2.41 2.95 -17.16
CA ILE A 155 -1.16 3.01 -16.39
C ILE A 155 0.04 3.01 -17.34
N SER A 156 0.84 4.07 -17.30
CA SER A 156 2.12 4.21 -18.01
C SER A 156 3.31 3.93 -17.08
N THR A 157 4.49 3.67 -17.67
CA THR A 157 5.74 3.55 -16.89
C THR A 157 6.08 4.85 -16.16
N SER A 158 5.92 6.00 -16.83
CA SER A 158 6.13 7.32 -16.24
C SER A 158 5.24 7.55 -15.02
N LEU A 159 3.94 7.22 -15.11
CA LEU A 159 3.01 7.36 -14.00
C LEU A 159 3.45 6.51 -12.80
N ARG A 160 3.85 5.26 -13.04
CA ARG A 160 4.34 4.35 -11.99
C ARG A 160 5.60 4.90 -11.32
N GLU A 161 6.56 5.38 -12.10
CA GLU A 161 7.83 5.91 -11.58
C GLU A 161 7.61 7.20 -10.80
N THR A 162 6.76 8.11 -11.28
CA THR A 162 6.41 9.36 -10.59
C THR A 162 5.81 9.06 -9.22
N TYR A 163 4.81 8.18 -9.12
CA TYR A 163 4.23 7.80 -7.82
C TYR A 163 5.22 7.04 -6.92
N LYS A 164 6.06 6.17 -7.48
CA LYS A 164 7.08 5.43 -6.71
C LYS A 164 8.10 6.39 -6.09
N ASN A 165 8.53 7.40 -6.83
CA ASN A 165 9.48 8.40 -6.34
C ASN A 165 8.82 9.35 -5.33
N PHE A 166 7.57 9.74 -5.58
CA PHE A 166 6.77 10.53 -4.65
C PHE A 166 6.71 9.87 -3.27
N TYR A 167 6.26 8.62 -3.15
CA TYR A 167 6.13 7.96 -1.84
C TYR A 167 7.46 7.71 -1.12
N LYS A 168 8.61 7.74 -1.81
CA LYS A 168 9.93 7.60 -1.18
C LYS A 168 10.39 8.84 -0.42
N SER A 169 9.96 10.03 -0.82
CA SER A 169 10.39 11.31 -0.25
C SER A 169 9.26 12.14 0.34
N THR A 170 8.03 11.64 0.29
CA THR A 170 6.83 12.33 0.76
C THR A 170 6.88 12.56 2.27
N ARG A 171 6.70 13.82 2.68
CA ARG A 171 6.40 14.17 4.06
C ARG A 171 4.92 13.94 4.34
N VAL A 172 4.57 13.53 5.55
CA VAL A 172 3.19 13.19 5.90
C VAL A 172 2.62 14.17 6.93
N SER A 173 1.35 14.52 6.74
CA SER A 173 0.51 15.12 7.78
C SER A 173 -0.24 13.99 8.49
N GLN A 174 -0.22 14.02 9.82
CA GLN A 174 -0.82 12.97 10.65
C GLN A 174 -1.97 13.53 11.47
N ALA A 175 -3.05 12.77 11.56
CA ALA A 175 -4.25 13.12 12.29
C ALA A 175 -4.62 11.98 13.25
N CYS A 176 -4.14 12.08 14.49
CA CYS A 176 -4.59 11.25 15.60
C CYS A 176 -5.72 12.00 16.34
N ASP A 177 -6.96 11.75 15.90
CA ASP A 177 -8.25 12.38 16.27
C ASP A 177 -8.45 13.83 15.82
N ASP A 178 -7.63 14.74 16.31
CA ASP A 178 -7.56 16.10 15.81
C ASP A 178 -6.59 16.16 14.63
N PHE A 179 -6.96 16.86 13.56
CA PHE A 179 -6.08 17.05 12.42
C PHE A 179 -4.96 18.00 12.86
N SER A 180 -3.78 17.46 13.16
CA SER A 180 -2.59 18.26 13.37
C SER A 180 -2.13 18.79 12.01
N GLN A 181 -1.79 20.07 11.95
CA GLN A 181 -1.11 20.64 10.78
C GLN A 181 0.40 20.34 10.78
N GLU A 182 0.91 19.69 11.84
CA GLU A 182 2.31 19.30 11.91
C GLU A 182 2.66 18.31 10.80
N GLN A 183 3.77 18.59 10.12
CA GLN A 183 4.31 17.77 9.05
C GLN A 183 5.49 16.98 9.60
N HIS A 184 5.49 15.68 9.35
CA HIS A 184 6.52 14.78 9.81
C HIS A 184 7.29 14.24 8.59
N ASP A 185 8.61 14.19 8.73
CA ASP A 185 9.45 13.50 7.77
C ASP A 185 9.17 11.98 7.82
N PRO A 186 9.49 11.23 6.74
CA PRO A 186 9.48 9.78 6.79
C PRO A 186 10.28 9.28 7.99
N ILE A 187 9.71 8.30 8.70
CA ILE A 187 10.35 7.68 9.85
C ILE A 187 11.67 7.05 9.39
N ASN A 188 12.78 7.48 9.97
CA ASN A 188 14.09 6.91 9.68
C ASN A 188 14.31 5.68 10.56
N ILE A 189 14.36 4.50 9.94
CA ILE A 189 14.45 3.22 10.64
C ILE A 189 15.87 2.67 10.43
N SER A 190 16.58 2.47 11.53
CA SER A 190 18.00 2.02 11.52
C SER A 190 18.17 0.53 11.16
N ASN A 191 17.18 -0.31 11.44
CA ASN A 191 17.21 -1.76 11.26
C ASN A 191 16.01 -2.28 10.43
N ALA A 192 15.57 -1.51 9.43
CA ALA A 192 14.40 -1.89 8.64
C ALA A 192 14.63 -3.24 7.94
N TYR A 193 13.85 -4.26 8.31
CA TYR A 193 13.68 -5.42 7.44
C TYR A 193 12.91 -4.97 6.20
N VAL A 194 13.61 -4.99 5.06
CA VAL A 194 13.04 -4.71 3.73
C VAL A 194 12.61 -6.03 3.12
N GLU A 195 11.30 -6.24 3.03
CA GLU A 195 10.72 -7.40 2.33
C GLU A 195 11.16 -7.37 0.85
N PRO A 196 11.48 -8.51 0.22
CA PRO A 196 11.76 -8.58 -1.21
C PRO A 196 10.62 -7.96 -2.03
N ASP A 197 10.98 -7.22 -3.09
CA ASP A 197 10.00 -6.59 -3.98
C ASP A 197 9.18 -7.69 -4.69
N PRO A 198 7.86 -7.82 -4.40
CA PRO A 198 7.04 -8.87 -4.99
C PRO A 198 6.90 -8.72 -6.52
N CYS A 199 7.17 -7.53 -7.07
CA CYS A 199 7.20 -7.31 -8.50
C CYS A 199 8.48 -7.83 -9.17
N LYS A 200 9.55 -8.08 -8.41
CA LYS A 200 10.82 -8.63 -8.94
C LYS A 200 10.83 -10.15 -8.94
N GLU A 201 10.19 -10.80 -7.98
CA GLU A 201 10.17 -12.27 -7.88
C GLU A 201 9.43 -12.94 -9.05
N THR A 202 8.44 -12.26 -9.64
CA THR A 202 7.70 -12.78 -10.80
C THR A 202 8.55 -12.85 -12.08
N SER A 203 9.63 -12.08 -12.19
CA SER A 203 10.45 -12.03 -13.40
C SER A 203 11.36 -13.25 -13.64
N GLN A 204 11.53 -14.15 -12.67
CA GLN A 204 12.39 -15.34 -12.82
C GLN A 204 11.63 -16.64 -13.10
N ASN A 205 10.31 -16.71 -12.92
CA ASN A 205 9.55 -17.96 -13.08
C ASN A 205 8.97 -18.18 -14.49
N ASP A 206 8.86 -17.14 -15.31
CA ASP A 206 8.29 -17.26 -16.67
C ASP A 206 9.23 -18.04 -17.64
N SER A 207 10.54 -18.05 -17.39
CA SER A 207 11.50 -18.80 -18.22
C SER A 207 11.44 -20.32 -17.99
N LYS A 208 11.12 -20.75 -16.76
CA LYS A 208 11.01 -22.17 -16.41
C LYS A 208 9.74 -22.79 -16.97
N ILE A 209 8.62 -22.05 -16.96
CA ILE A 209 7.35 -22.53 -17.53
C ILE A 209 7.46 -22.72 -19.05
N SER A 210 8.08 -21.77 -19.75
CA SER A 210 8.40 -21.90 -21.19
C SER A 210 9.21 -23.18 -21.49
N THR A 211 10.21 -23.48 -20.67
CA THR A 211 11.08 -24.65 -20.88
C THR A 211 10.33 -25.97 -20.66
N VAL A 212 9.50 -26.06 -19.61
CA VAL A 212 8.69 -27.26 -19.32
C VAL A 212 7.61 -27.48 -20.38
N VAL A 213 6.93 -26.40 -20.80
CA VAL A 213 5.92 -26.47 -21.87
C VAL A 213 6.56 -26.91 -23.19
N ASN A 214 7.75 -26.40 -23.53
CA ASN A 214 8.48 -26.84 -24.72
C ASN A 214 8.93 -28.31 -24.64
N TYR A 215 9.29 -28.80 -23.45
CA TYR A 215 9.63 -30.21 -23.23
C TYR A 215 8.42 -31.13 -23.38
N ILE A 216 7.26 -30.72 -22.86
CA ILE A 216 6.00 -31.44 -22.99
C ILE A 216 5.56 -31.47 -24.47
N ILE A 217 5.61 -30.34 -25.18
CA ILE A 217 5.29 -30.27 -26.61
C ILE A 217 6.26 -31.12 -27.44
N SER A 218 7.55 -31.11 -27.13
CA SER A 218 8.57 -31.96 -27.75
C SER A 218 8.28 -33.45 -27.53
N PHE A 219 7.96 -33.83 -26.30
CA PHE A 219 7.61 -35.19 -25.92
C PHE A 219 6.37 -35.69 -26.67
N PHE A 220 5.30 -34.89 -26.74
CA PHE A 220 4.10 -35.24 -27.50
C PHE A 220 4.35 -35.28 -29.02
N LYS A 221 5.20 -34.40 -29.57
CA LYS A 221 5.62 -34.50 -30.99
C LYS A 221 6.42 -35.77 -31.28
N SER A 222 7.24 -36.23 -30.34
CA SER A 222 7.99 -37.48 -30.46
C SER A 222 7.07 -38.71 -30.39
N ILE A 223 6.10 -38.71 -29.47
CA ILE A 223 5.06 -39.73 -29.37
C ILE A 223 4.20 -39.78 -30.64
N PHE A 224 3.76 -38.63 -31.16
CA PHE A 224 2.98 -38.60 -32.40
C PHE A 224 3.78 -39.05 -33.62
N LYS A 225 5.10 -38.84 -33.66
CA LYS A 225 5.97 -39.45 -34.69
C LYS A 225 6.12 -40.97 -34.51
N PHE A 226 6.13 -41.45 -33.27
CA PHE A 226 6.23 -42.88 -32.96
C PHE A 226 4.94 -43.65 -33.30
N PHE A 227 3.76 -43.04 -33.09
CA PHE A 227 2.47 -43.66 -33.41
C PHE A 227 1.90 -43.29 -34.80
N GLY A 228 2.35 -42.18 -35.40
CA GLY A 228 1.95 -41.75 -36.75
C GLY A 228 2.64 -42.50 -37.90
N GLY A 229 3.50 -43.48 -37.60
CA GLY A 229 4.03 -44.46 -38.56
C GLY A 229 3.23 -45.76 -38.62
N LEU A 230 2.09 -45.82 -37.91
CA LEU A 230 1.17 -46.96 -37.90
C LEU A 230 -0.25 -46.54 -38.30
N PHE A 231 -0.36 -45.71 -39.35
CA PHE A 231 -1.50 -45.61 -40.25
C PHE A 231 -1.00 -45.10 -41.61
#